data_AF-A0A835EVB1-F1
#
_entry.id   AF-A0A835EVB1-F1
#
_cell.length_a   1.000
_cell.length_b   1.000
_cell.length_c   1.000
_cell.angle_alpha   90.00
_cell.angle_beta   90.00
_cell.angle_gamma   90.00
#
_symmetry.space_group_name_H-M   'P 1'
#
loop_
_entity.id
_entity.type
_entity.pdbx_description
1 polymer ?
#
loop_
_entity_poly.entity_id
_entity_poly.type
_entity_poly.pdbx_seq_one_letter_code
_entity_poly.pdbx_strand_id
1 'polypeptide(L)'
;MEKLRGQNARPPNAAAAASLLQSCGRTGDLRRGRALHARLLLSGAAAASTFLANHLITMYSHCADAASAVSVFGAVPRPNLVSWTTLVSGLAQNSMHRDALAAFAAMRREGVTPTEFALSSAARAAAGLADARPGAQLHCVGVRLGFDTELFVASNLADMYSRCGLLCEACRVFDQMPHKDAVAWTAMIDGYAKNGSLQESVLAFRDMRRLGLVGADQHIFCTALSASGGLKDGWLGRSLHCCIIKAGFELETVVRNALLDMYAKSGDLENASRVAKIDPGGWNVVSGTSLIDGYIEIDRVEEALETYTELRRQGVEPNEFTFSSMIKGCAMQALLEQDWSHPQQEQIYKKLEELSERIKEEGYVPDTISSPVNLEDIAKERLLRYHSERIAVAFALISMPATKPIIVKKNLRICTDCHSALKLISKVESRDIIVRDNSRFHHFVRGRCSCGDYW
;
A
#
# COMPACT_ATOMS: atom_id res chain seq x y z
N MET A 1 -41.02 55.09 -16.44
CA MET A 1 -40.08 54.13 -15.80
C MET A 1 -40.19 52.80 -16.54
N GLU A 2 -39.63 52.79 -17.76
CA GLU A 2 -39.89 51.79 -18.80
C GLU A 2 -38.58 51.12 -19.25
N LYS A 3 -37.71 50.80 -18.29
CA LYS A 3 -36.44 50.12 -18.56
C LYS A 3 -36.13 49.18 -17.41
N LEU A 4 -36.65 47.95 -17.48
CA LEU A 4 -36.11 46.73 -16.86
C LEU A 4 -36.84 45.48 -17.39
N ARG A 5 -37.30 45.49 -18.65
CA ARG A 5 -37.53 44.24 -19.39
C ARG A 5 -36.17 43.71 -19.81
N GLY A 6 -35.58 42.90 -18.92
CA GLY A 6 -34.42 42.08 -19.25
C GLY A 6 -34.72 41.30 -20.53
N GLN A 7 -33.79 41.36 -21.47
CA GLN A 7 -33.86 40.73 -22.78
C GLN A 7 -34.37 39.29 -22.64
N ASN A 8 -35.47 39.00 -23.35
CA ASN A 8 -35.92 37.64 -23.64
C ASN A 8 -34.81 36.91 -24.40
N ALA A 9 -33.82 36.38 -23.68
CA ALA A 9 -32.98 35.32 -24.20
C ALA A 9 -33.92 34.14 -24.45
N ARG A 10 -34.15 33.79 -25.72
CA ARG A 10 -34.84 32.56 -26.10
C ARG A 10 -34.31 31.43 -25.20
N PRO A 11 -35.18 30.58 -24.62
CA PRO A 11 -34.70 29.45 -23.84
C PRO A 11 -33.69 28.71 -24.72
N PRO A 12 -32.47 28.42 -24.22
CA PRO A 12 -31.49 27.70 -25.01
C PRO A 12 -32.17 26.43 -25.53
N ASN A 13 -32.11 26.19 -26.84
CA ASN A 13 -32.59 24.94 -27.42
C ASN A 13 -32.01 23.78 -26.59
N ALA A 14 -32.79 22.72 -26.33
CA ALA A 14 -32.41 21.65 -25.41
C ALA A 14 -31.01 21.09 -25.71
N ALA A 15 -30.60 21.05 -26.99
CA ALA A 15 -29.24 20.69 -27.40
C ALA A 15 -28.15 21.66 -26.92
N ALA A 16 -28.39 22.97 -26.98
CA ALA A 16 -27.46 23.99 -26.48
C ALA A 16 -27.33 23.94 -24.95
N ALA A 17 -28.44 23.74 -24.24
CA ALA A 17 -28.42 23.53 -22.79
C ALA A 17 -27.66 22.26 -22.40
N ALA A 18 -27.87 21.15 -23.11
CA ALA A 18 -27.15 19.90 -22.91
C ALA A 18 -25.63 20.04 -23.12
N SER A 19 -25.20 20.72 -24.19
CA SER A 19 -23.79 21.02 -24.45
C SER A 19 -23.14 21.84 -23.32
N LEU A 20 -23.85 22.86 -22.83
CA LEU A 20 -23.37 23.66 -21.70
C LEU A 20 -23.25 22.83 -20.41
N LEU A 21 -24.22 21.95 -20.12
CA LEU A 21 -24.16 21.04 -18.97
C LEU A 21 -23.01 20.04 -19.10
N GLN A 22 -22.79 19.47 -20.28
CA GLN A 22 -21.66 18.57 -20.54
C GLN A 22 -20.32 19.28 -20.34
N SER A 23 -20.20 20.53 -20.79
CA SER A 23 -19.02 21.36 -20.54
C SER A 23 -18.81 21.58 -19.03
N CYS A 24 -19.87 21.91 -18.28
CA CYS A 24 -19.75 22.13 -16.84
C CYS A 24 -19.31 20.85 -16.11
N GLY A 25 -19.84 19.69 -16.52
CA GLY A 25 -19.44 18.39 -15.97
C GLY A 25 -17.97 18.09 -16.25
N ARG A 26 -17.49 18.32 -17.47
CA ARG A 26 -16.07 18.12 -17.83
C ARG A 26 -15.12 19.03 -17.07
N THR A 27 -15.51 20.28 -16.80
CA THR A 27 -14.67 21.25 -16.09
C THR A 27 -14.85 21.22 -14.57
N GLY A 28 -15.78 20.42 -14.05
CA GLY A 28 -16.12 20.41 -12.63
C GLY A 28 -16.76 21.73 -12.13
N ASP A 29 -17.29 22.58 -13.02
CA ASP A 29 -17.83 23.89 -12.64
C ASP A 29 -19.27 23.77 -12.11
N LEU A 30 -19.36 23.34 -10.85
CA LEU A 30 -20.62 23.12 -10.16
C LEU A 30 -21.44 24.41 -10.00
N ARG A 31 -20.79 25.57 -9.89
CA ARG A 31 -21.48 26.86 -9.74
C ARG A 31 -22.26 27.20 -11.00
N ARG A 32 -21.61 27.11 -12.16
CA ARG A 32 -22.25 27.35 -13.46
C ARG A 32 -23.30 26.28 -13.76
N GLY A 33 -23.02 25.02 -13.42
CA GLY A 33 -23.99 23.92 -13.52
C GLY A 33 -25.28 24.17 -12.74
N ARG A 34 -25.17 24.58 -11.46
CA ARG A 34 -26.33 24.92 -10.62
C ARG A 34 -27.12 26.13 -11.14
N ALA A 35 -26.44 27.16 -11.65
CA ALA A 35 -27.09 28.32 -12.24
C ALA A 35 -27.88 27.95 -13.51
N LEU A 36 -27.33 27.07 -14.36
CA LEU A 36 -28.03 26.53 -15.52
C LEU A 36 -29.21 25.66 -15.12
N HIS A 37 -29.04 24.78 -14.13
CA HIS A 37 -30.13 23.95 -13.60
C HIS A 37 -31.29 24.80 -13.08
N ALA A 38 -31.03 25.82 -12.26
CA ALA A 38 -32.06 26.73 -11.76
C ALA A 38 -32.83 27.42 -12.90
N ARG A 39 -32.15 27.84 -13.96
CA ARG A 39 -32.78 28.44 -15.15
C ARG A 39 -33.66 27.44 -15.92
N LEU A 40 -33.23 26.19 -16.02
CA LEU A 40 -34.02 25.11 -16.64
C LEU A 40 -35.26 24.74 -15.80
N LEU A 41 -35.19 24.85 -14.48
CA LEU A 41 -36.35 24.67 -13.60
C LEU A 41 -37.35 25.83 -13.76
N LEU A 42 -36.88 27.08 -13.72
CA LEU A 42 -37.72 28.27 -13.87
C LEU A 42 -38.43 28.35 -15.23
N SER A 43 -37.84 27.77 -16.28
CA SER A 43 -38.43 27.69 -17.61
C SER A 43 -39.36 26.49 -17.82
N GLY A 44 -39.50 25.60 -16.84
CA GLY A 44 -40.25 24.33 -16.95
C GLY A 44 -39.59 23.27 -17.85
N ALA A 45 -38.48 23.61 -18.52
CA ALA A 45 -37.82 22.75 -19.50
C ALA A 45 -37.19 21.50 -18.87
N ALA A 46 -36.71 21.56 -17.63
CA ALA A 46 -36.09 20.42 -16.95
C ALA A 46 -37.10 19.32 -16.59
N ALA A 47 -38.27 19.71 -16.07
CA ALA A 47 -39.34 18.78 -15.70
C ALA A 47 -40.04 18.16 -16.93
N ALA A 48 -40.08 18.91 -18.04
CA ALA A 48 -40.70 18.46 -19.29
C ALA A 48 -39.80 17.58 -20.17
N SER A 49 -38.48 17.55 -19.91
CA SER A 49 -37.51 16.87 -20.78
C SER A 49 -36.61 15.90 -20.02
N THR A 50 -36.92 14.60 -20.12
CA THR A 50 -36.06 13.50 -19.63
C THR A 50 -34.64 13.60 -20.20
N PHE A 51 -34.48 14.12 -21.42
CA PHE A 51 -33.17 14.34 -22.04
C PHE A 51 -32.31 15.35 -21.26
N LEU A 52 -32.87 16.49 -20.86
CA LEU A 52 -32.15 17.51 -20.07
C LEU A 52 -31.91 17.02 -18.63
N ALA A 53 -32.87 16.30 -18.05
CA ALA A 53 -32.69 15.68 -16.74
C ALA A 53 -31.50 14.69 -16.74
N ASN A 54 -31.35 13.87 -17.78
CA ASN A 54 -30.22 12.95 -17.90
C ASN A 54 -28.87 13.68 -17.98
N HIS A 55 -28.81 14.81 -18.69
CA HIS A 55 -27.60 15.65 -18.74
C HIS A 55 -27.29 16.32 -17.41
N LEU A 56 -28.32 16.71 -16.64
CA LEU A 56 -28.16 17.24 -15.29
C LEU A 56 -27.62 16.17 -14.32
N ILE A 57 -28.16 14.96 -14.35
CA ILE A 57 -27.68 13.82 -13.55
C ILE A 57 -26.20 13.58 -13.83
N THR A 58 -25.81 13.50 -15.12
CA THR A 58 -24.42 13.30 -15.52
C THR A 58 -23.51 14.46 -15.10
N MET A 59 -23.96 15.72 -15.28
CA MET A 59 -23.20 16.90 -14.87
C MET A 59 -22.93 16.89 -13.35
N TYR A 60 -23.96 16.69 -12.54
CA TYR A 60 -23.81 16.62 -11.08
C TYR A 60 -22.92 15.45 -10.64
N SER A 61 -23.03 14.30 -11.30
CA SER A 61 -22.19 13.14 -11.04
C SER A 61 -20.72 13.43 -11.31
N HIS A 62 -20.38 14.14 -12.40
CA HIS A 62 -19.01 14.55 -12.70
C HIS A 62 -18.49 15.65 -11.78
N CYS A 63 -19.37 16.49 -11.22
CA CYS A 63 -19.01 17.52 -10.25
C CYS A 63 -18.94 17.02 -8.80
N ALA A 64 -18.93 15.70 -8.58
CA ALA A 64 -18.92 15.07 -7.27
C ALA A 64 -20.10 15.42 -6.34
N ASP A 65 -21.26 15.77 -6.92
CA ASP A 65 -22.49 16.14 -6.19
C ASP A 65 -23.60 15.10 -6.47
N ALA A 66 -23.37 13.88 -6.01
CA ALA A 66 -24.29 12.76 -6.22
C ALA A 66 -25.66 12.96 -5.57
N ALA A 67 -25.74 13.71 -4.46
CA ALA A 67 -27.01 14.04 -3.81
C ALA A 67 -27.94 14.84 -4.74
N SER A 68 -27.39 15.84 -5.44
CA SER A 68 -28.14 16.60 -6.44
C SER A 68 -28.53 15.74 -7.64
N ALA A 69 -27.67 14.81 -8.06
CA ALA A 69 -27.98 13.86 -9.14
C ALA A 69 -29.18 12.97 -8.79
N VAL A 70 -29.23 12.42 -7.57
CA VAL A 70 -30.38 11.63 -7.07
C VAL A 70 -31.65 12.48 -6.98
N SER A 71 -31.55 13.72 -6.51
CA SER A 71 -32.68 14.65 -6.44
C SER A 71 -33.28 14.95 -7.82
N VAL A 72 -32.42 15.23 -8.81
CA VAL A 72 -32.86 15.42 -10.21
C VAL A 72 -33.55 14.17 -10.74
N PHE A 73 -32.98 12.99 -10.49
CA PHE A 73 -33.58 11.72 -10.92
C PHE A 73 -34.96 11.50 -10.30
N GLY A 74 -35.12 11.77 -9.00
CA GLY A 74 -36.41 11.65 -8.31
C GLY A 74 -37.49 12.60 -8.84
N ALA A 75 -37.09 13.71 -9.47
CA ALA A 75 -37.99 14.65 -10.13
C ALA A 75 -38.37 14.24 -11.56
N VAL A 76 -37.76 13.20 -12.15
CA VAL A 76 -38.07 12.72 -13.50
C VAL A 76 -39.39 11.94 -13.48
N PRO A 77 -40.47 12.39 -14.17
CA PRO A 77 -41.78 11.74 -14.09
C PRO A 77 -41.81 10.30 -14.64
N ARG A 78 -40.99 10.03 -15.67
CA ARG A 78 -40.83 8.71 -16.29
C ARG A 78 -39.35 8.47 -16.59
N PRO A 79 -38.57 7.95 -15.63
CA PRO A 79 -37.19 7.58 -15.85
C PRO A 79 -37.09 6.50 -16.92
N ASN A 80 -36.26 6.72 -17.93
CA ASN A 80 -36.04 5.74 -19.00
C ASN A 80 -34.71 5.00 -18.79
N LEU A 81 -34.37 4.11 -19.73
CA LEU A 81 -33.10 3.36 -19.72
C LEU A 81 -31.87 4.24 -19.49
N VAL A 82 -31.82 5.40 -20.16
CA VAL A 82 -30.71 6.34 -20.05
C VAL A 82 -30.67 6.97 -18.65
N SER A 83 -31.82 7.40 -18.10
CA SER A 83 -31.91 7.97 -16.75
C SER A 83 -31.36 7.02 -15.68
N TRP A 84 -31.75 5.74 -15.75
CA TRP A 84 -31.27 4.73 -14.81
C TRP A 84 -29.78 4.44 -15.00
N THR A 85 -29.33 4.31 -16.25
CA THR A 85 -27.91 4.02 -16.56
C THR A 85 -26.98 5.14 -16.10
N THR A 86 -27.37 6.41 -16.31
CA THR A 86 -26.57 7.56 -15.86
C THR A 86 -26.59 7.69 -14.34
N LEU A 87 -27.71 7.40 -13.66
CA LEU A 87 -27.77 7.38 -12.20
C LEU A 87 -26.85 6.30 -11.61
N VAL A 88 -26.95 5.05 -12.08
CA VAL A 88 -26.13 3.93 -11.58
C VAL A 88 -24.65 4.23 -11.79
N SER A 89 -24.28 4.73 -12.98
CA SER A 89 -22.89 5.08 -13.29
C SER A 89 -22.37 6.24 -12.44
N GLY A 90 -23.18 7.27 -12.26
CA GLY A 90 -22.84 8.43 -11.45
C GLY A 90 -22.63 8.08 -9.97
N LEU A 91 -23.52 7.27 -9.39
CA LEU A 91 -23.39 6.78 -8.02
C LEU A 91 -22.14 5.90 -7.84
N ALA A 92 -21.88 5.00 -8.79
CA ALA A 92 -20.71 4.12 -8.74
C ALA A 92 -19.38 4.90 -8.80
N GLN A 93 -19.31 5.96 -9.61
CA GLN A 93 -18.13 6.84 -9.73
C GLN A 93 -17.89 7.70 -8.49
N ASN A 94 -18.95 8.04 -7.75
CA ASN A 94 -18.90 8.86 -6.54
C ASN A 94 -18.74 8.03 -5.25
N SER A 95 -18.30 6.78 -5.37
CA SER A 95 -18.12 5.85 -4.25
C SER A 95 -19.40 5.56 -3.43
N MET A 96 -20.58 5.90 -3.96
CA MET A 96 -21.89 5.58 -3.36
C MET A 96 -22.33 4.18 -3.78
N HIS A 97 -21.50 3.19 -3.46
CA HIS A 97 -21.61 1.85 -4.03
C HIS A 97 -22.92 1.12 -3.67
N ARG A 98 -23.39 1.26 -2.42
CA ARG A 98 -24.66 0.66 -1.99
C ARG A 98 -25.85 1.27 -2.73
N ASP A 99 -25.85 2.59 -2.90
CA ASP A 99 -26.92 3.30 -3.61
C ASP A 99 -26.92 2.98 -5.11
N ALA A 100 -25.73 2.82 -5.72
CA ALA A 100 -25.60 2.38 -7.10
C ALA A 100 -26.24 1.00 -7.33
N LEU A 101 -25.98 0.04 -6.43
CA LEU A 101 -26.58 -1.30 -6.48
C LEU A 101 -28.09 -1.25 -6.21
N ALA A 102 -28.53 -0.41 -5.27
CA ALA A 102 -29.96 -0.22 -4.98
C ALA A 102 -30.69 0.39 -6.19
N ALA A 103 -30.09 1.37 -6.87
CA ALA A 103 -30.61 1.96 -8.10
C ALA A 103 -30.67 0.94 -9.25
N PHE A 104 -29.65 0.09 -9.40
CA PHE A 104 -29.66 -0.99 -10.39
C PHE A 104 -30.76 -2.03 -10.08
N ALA A 105 -30.95 -2.38 -8.82
CA ALA A 105 -32.05 -3.26 -8.41
C ALA A 105 -33.42 -2.62 -8.64
N ALA A 106 -33.56 -1.31 -8.40
CA ALA A 106 -34.79 -0.57 -8.67
C ALA A 106 -35.12 -0.51 -10.17
N MET A 107 -34.13 -0.20 -11.02
CA MET A 107 -34.24 -0.25 -12.47
C MET A 107 -34.86 -1.57 -12.96
N ARG A 108 -34.39 -2.70 -12.43
CA ARG A 108 -34.91 -4.03 -12.78
C ARG A 108 -36.31 -4.30 -12.23
N ARG A 109 -36.63 -3.82 -11.03
CA ARG A 109 -37.98 -3.94 -10.44
C ARG A 109 -39.03 -3.16 -11.23
N GLU A 110 -38.65 -2.02 -11.82
CA GLU A 110 -39.48 -1.24 -12.74
C GLU A 110 -39.57 -1.85 -14.15
N GLY A 111 -39.01 -3.05 -14.38
CA GLY A 111 -39.06 -3.75 -15.66
C GLY A 111 -38.12 -3.18 -16.73
N VAL A 112 -37.24 -2.24 -16.38
CA VAL A 112 -36.25 -1.69 -17.32
C VAL A 112 -35.08 -2.65 -17.46
N THR A 113 -34.84 -3.14 -18.68
CA THR A 113 -33.74 -4.07 -18.96
C THR A 113 -32.41 -3.33 -18.91
N PRO A 114 -31.43 -3.75 -18.08
CA PRO A 114 -30.12 -3.11 -18.01
C PRO A 114 -29.34 -3.19 -19.32
N THR A 115 -28.56 -2.15 -19.61
CA THR A 115 -27.52 -2.18 -20.65
C THR A 115 -26.22 -2.77 -20.09
N GLU A 116 -25.29 -3.11 -20.99
CA GLU A 116 -23.90 -3.44 -20.64
C GLU A 116 -23.26 -2.38 -19.74
N PHE A 117 -23.49 -1.08 -20.01
CA PHE A 117 -22.93 0.02 -19.22
C PHE A 117 -23.49 0.06 -17.80
N ALA A 118 -24.81 -0.12 -17.65
CA ALA A 118 -25.45 -0.15 -16.34
C ALA A 118 -24.93 -1.34 -15.51
N LEU A 119 -24.79 -2.51 -16.15
CA LEU A 119 -24.27 -3.72 -15.52
C LEU A 119 -22.81 -3.56 -15.10
N SER A 120 -21.95 -3.04 -15.97
CA SER A 120 -20.55 -2.76 -15.66
C SER A 120 -20.38 -1.75 -14.52
N SER A 121 -21.17 -0.68 -14.52
CA SER A 121 -21.16 0.29 -13.42
C SER A 121 -21.63 -0.31 -12.09
N ALA A 122 -22.63 -1.19 -12.12
CA ALA A 122 -23.05 -1.94 -10.94
C ALA A 122 -21.98 -2.94 -10.47
N ALA A 123 -21.29 -3.63 -11.40
CA ALA A 123 -20.19 -4.54 -11.07
C ALA A 123 -19.04 -3.79 -10.39
N ARG A 124 -18.68 -2.60 -10.89
CA ARG A 124 -17.69 -1.71 -10.25
C ARG A 124 -18.13 -1.27 -8.84
N ALA A 125 -19.42 -1.00 -8.64
CA ALA A 125 -19.94 -0.70 -7.32
C ALA A 125 -19.84 -1.91 -6.36
N ALA A 126 -20.15 -3.13 -6.83
CA ALA A 126 -19.93 -4.34 -6.03
C ALA A 126 -18.45 -4.56 -5.69
N ALA A 127 -17.55 -4.30 -6.65
CA ALA A 127 -16.10 -4.36 -6.46
C ALA A 127 -15.63 -3.39 -5.36
N GLY A 128 -16.18 -2.17 -5.33
CA GLY A 128 -15.90 -1.17 -4.30
C GLY A 128 -16.40 -1.52 -2.90
N LEU A 129 -17.41 -2.41 -2.79
CA LEU A 129 -17.87 -2.96 -1.51
C LEU A 129 -17.08 -4.19 -1.06
N ALA A 130 -16.29 -4.79 -1.96
CA ALA A 130 -15.67 -6.10 -1.76
C ALA A 130 -16.68 -7.18 -1.30
N ASP A 131 -17.92 -7.11 -1.79
CA ASP A 131 -18.98 -8.07 -1.47
C ASP A 131 -19.29 -8.95 -2.68
N ALA A 132 -19.00 -10.25 -2.55
CA ALA A 132 -19.20 -11.23 -3.59
C ALA A 132 -20.69 -11.48 -3.92
N ARG A 133 -21.61 -11.27 -2.97
CA ARG A 133 -23.02 -11.64 -3.17
C ARG A 133 -23.72 -10.79 -4.24
N PRO A 134 -23.70 -9.44 -4.17
CA PRO A 134 -24.21 -8.62 -5.27
C PRO A 134 -23.46 -8.90 -6.58
N GLY A 135 -22.13 -9.08 -6.51
CA GLY A 135 -21.29 -9.39 -7.66
C GLY A 135 -21.75 -10.64 -8.43
N ALA A 136 -21.96 -11.75 -7.72
CA ALA A 136 -22.45 -13.00 -8.30
C ALA A 136 -23.86 -12.85 -8.90
N GLN A 137 -24.75 -12.09 -8.26
CA GLN A 137 -26.08 -11.80 -8.81
C GLN A 137 -25.99 -10.98 -10.10
N LEU A 138 -25.10 -9.99 -10.16
CA LEU A 138 -24.84 -9.20 -11.36
C LEU A 138 -24.27 -10.07 -12.48
N HIS A 139 -23.32 -10.97 -12.17
CA HIS A 139 -22.79 -11.92 -13.14
C HIS A 139 -23.90 -12.81 -13.71
N CYS A 140 -24.79 -13.36 -12.88
CA CYS A 140 -25.95 -14.12 -13.35
C CYS A 140 -26.86 -13.30 -14.27
N VAL A 141 -27.06 -12.01 -13.96
CA VAL A 141 -27.82 -11.09 -14.82
C VAL A 141 -27.10 -10.87 -16.16
N GLY A 142 -25.77 -10.73 -16.14
CA GLY A 142 -24.94 -10.62 -17.35
C GLY A 142 -25.09 -11.82 -18.27
N VAL A 143 -24.93 -13.04 -17.73
CA VAL A 143 -25.12 -14.29 -18.47
C VAL A 143 -26.53 -14.38 -19.05
N ARG A 144 -27.57 -14.04 -18.27
CA ARG A 144 -28.96 -14.09 -18.75
C ARG A 144 -29.24 -13.10 -19.88
N LEU A 145 -28.53 -11.98 -19.91
CA LEU A 145 -28.68 -10.93 -20.94
C LEU A 145 -27.69 -11.12 -22.12
N GLY A 146 -26.77 -12.08 -22.03
CA GLY A 146 -25.74 -12.33 -23.04
C GLY A 146 -24.60 -11.30 -23.04
N PHE A 147 -24.35 -10.65 -21.90
CA PHE A 147 -23.26 -9.67 -21.74
C PHE A 147 -22.03 -10.23 -21.02
N ASP A 148 -22.02 -11.50 -20.65
CA ASP A 148 -20.93 -12.13 -19.90
C ASP A 148 -19.62 -12.21 -20.69
N THR A 149 -19.68 -12.26 -22.02
CA THR A 149 -18.50 -12.22 -22.90
C THR A 149 -18.16 -10.81 -23.41
N GLU A 150 -19.01 -9.83 -23.17
CA GLU A 150 -18.77 -8.45 -23.60
C GLU A 150 -17.61 -7.85 -22.82
N LEU A 151 -16.62 -7.33 -23.54
CA LEU A 151 -15.31 -7.01 -22.99
C LEU A 151 -15.40 -6.05 -21.79
N PHE A 152 -16.25 -5.03 -21.87
CA PHE A 152 -16.41 -4.07 -20.79
C PHE A 152 -17.05 -4.68 -19.54
N VAL A 153 -17.99 -5.61 -19.70
CA VAL A 153 -18.67 -6.27 -18.58
C VAL A 153 -17.76 -7.31 -17.95
N ALA A 154 -17.17 -8.18 -18.77
CA ALA A 154 -16.25 -9.23 -18.33
C ALA A 154 -15.05 -8.67 -17.56
N SER A 155 -14.42 -7.59 -18.04
CA SER A 155 -13.31 -6.94 -17.32
C SER A 155 -13.71 -6.39 -15.94
N ASN A 156 -14.88 -5.75 -15.82
CA ASN A 156 -15.36 -5.25 -14.52
C ASN A 156 -15.82 -6.41 -13.59
N LEU A 157 -16.32 -7.52 -14.14
CA LEU A 157 -16.65 -8.72 -13.36
C LEU A 157 -15.38 -9.41 -12.84
N ALA A 158 -14.32 -9.50 -13.65
CA ALA A 158 -13.03 -10.04 -13.25
C ALA A 158 -12.36 -9.19 -12.15
N ASP A 159 -12.35 -7.86 -12.27
CA ASP A 159 -11.90 -6.95 -11.19
C ASP A 159 -12.75 -7.13 -9.93
N MET A 160 -14.07 -7.19 -10.07
CA MET A 160 -14.99 -7.40 -8.94
C MET A 160 -14.68 -8.69 -8.18
N TYR A 161 -14.57 -9.83 -8.88
CA TYR A 161 -14.24 -11.10 -8.23
C TYR A 161 -12.84 -11.07 -7.60
N SER A 162 -11.87 -10.44 -8.25
CA SER A 162 -10.52 -10.26 -7.72
C SER A 162 -10.52 -9.46 -6.42
N ARG A 163 -11.27 -8.35 -6.34
CA ARG A 163 -11.41 -7.56 -5.11
C ARG A 163 -12.18 -8.26 -4.00
N CYS A 164 -13.04 -9.21 -4.35
CA CYS A 164 -13.73 -10.07 -3.39
C CYS A 164 -12.87 -11.26 -2.93
N GLY A 165 -11.63 -11.41 -3.43
CA GLY A 165 -10.75 -12.53 -3.13
C GLY A 165 -11.13 -13.84 -3.83
N LEU A 166 -12.07 -13.81 -4.78
CA LEU A 166 -12.54 -14.98 -5.52
C LEU A 166 -11.77 -15.13 -6.84
N LEU A 167 -10.45 -15.33 -6.75
CA LEU A 167 -9.57 -15.39 -7.92
C LEU A 167 -9.96 -16.46 -8.95
N CYS A 168 -10.43 -17.64 -8.52
CA CYS A 168 -10.84 -18.68 -9.46
C CYS A 168 -11.98 -18.24 -10.38
N GLU A 169 -12.96 -17.51 -9.85
CA GLU A 169 -14.08 -16.97 -10.64
C GLU A 169 -13.61 -15.82 -11.54
N ALA A 170 -12.70 -14.97 -11.05
CA ALA A 170 -12.07 -13.93 -11.87
C ALA A 170 -11.34 -14.53 -13.09
N CYS A 171 -10.54 -15.59 -12.87
CA CYS A 171 -9.84 -16.30 -13.94
C CYS A 171 -10.83 -16.91 -14.94
N ARG A 172 -11.91 -17.53 -14.44
CA ARG A 172 -12.93 -18.13 -15.30
C ARG A 172 -13.58 -17.10 -16.22
N VAL A 173 -13.98 -15.95 -15.69
CA VAL A 173 -14.55 -14.86 -16.49
C VAL A 173 -13.53 -14.38 -17.52
N PHE A 174 -12.28 -14.15 -17.09
CA PHE A 174 -11.22 -13.68 -17.97
C PHE A 174 -10.91 -14.67 -19.11
N ASP A 175 -10.82 -15.96 -18.81
CA ASP A 175 -10.52 -17.00 -19.80
C ASP A 175 -11.62 -17.13 -20.86
N GLN A 176 -12.87 -16.91 -20.47
CA GLN A 176 -14.03 -16.93 -21.37
C GLN A 176 -14.09 -15.70 -22.31
N MET A 177 -13.31 -14.64 -22.06
CA MET A 177 -13.28 -13.46 -22.93
C MET A 177 -12.66 -13.81 -24.31
N PRO A 178 -13.39 -13.59 -25.43
CA PRO A 178 -12.88 -13.87 -26.77
C PRO A 178 -11.64 -13.05 -27.13
N HIS A 179 -11.65 -11.79 -26.68
CA HIS A 179 -10.55 -10.85 -26.83
C HIS A 179 -10.30 -10.18 -25.48
N LYS A 180 -9.02 -9.97 -25.16
CA LYS A 180 -8.57 -9.36 -23.90
C LYS A 180 -7.83 -8.07 -24.24
N ASP A 181 -8.37 -6.94 -23.79
CA ASP A 181 -7.74 -5.63 -23.94
C ASP A 181 -6.86 -5.30 -22.72
N ALA A 182 -6.25 -4.13 -22.74
CA ALA A 182 -5.40 -3.66 -21.65
C ALA A 182 -6.16 -3.61 -20.31
N VAL A 183 -7.44 -3.21 -20.30
CA VAL A 183 -8.24 -3.13 -19.07
C VAL A 183 -8.44 -4.52 -18.45
N ALA A 184 -8.74 -5.53 -19.27
CA ALA A 184 -8.88 -6.91 -18.82
C ALA A 184 -7.59 -7.46 -18.21
N TRP A 185 -6.45 -7.25 -18.90
CA TRP A 185 -5.15 -7.68 -18.41
C TRP A 185 -4.76 -6.98 -17.11
N THR A 186 -4.97 -5.67 -17.03
CA THR A 186 -4.72 -4.88 -15.83
C THR A 186 -5.55 -5.36 -14.64
N ALA A 187 -6.84 -5.62 -14.84
CA ALA A 187 -7.72 -6.16 -13.80
C ALA A 187 -7.21 -7.50 -13.24
N MET A 188 -6.75 -8.41 -14.10
CA MET A 188 -6.24 -9.71 -13.67
C MET A 188 -4.87 -9.63 -13.01
N ILE A 189 -3.93 -8.86 -13.57
CA ILE A 189 -2.58 -8.72 -13.03
C ILE A 189 -2.62 -8.05 -11.65
N ASP A 190 -3.40 -6.97 -11.51
CA ASP A 190 -3.65 -6.32 -10.22
C ASP A 190 -4.40 -7.23 -9.25
N GLY A 191 -5.38 -7.99 -9.75
CA GLY A 191 -6.11 -8.99 -8.99
C GLY A 191 -5.21 -10.06 -8.39
N TYR A 192 -4.31 -10.65 -9.16
CA TYR A 192 -3.33 -11.61 -8.68
C TYR A 192 -2.38 -11.00 -7.65
N ALA A 193 -1.82 -9.81 -7.94
CA ALA A 193 -0.89 -9.13 -7.06
C ALA A 193 -1.50 -8.81 -5.68
N LYS A 194 -2.72 -8.26 -5.65
CA LYS A 194 -3.43 -7.88 -4.42
C LYS A 194 -3.85 -9.07 -3.55
N ASN A 195 -4.06 -10.23 -4.18
CA ASN A 195 -4.39 -11.47 -3.48
C ASN A 195 -3.15 -12.32 -3.13
N GLY A 196 -1.94 -11.76 -3.27
CA GLY A 196 -0.68 -12.42 -2.90
C GLY A 196 -0.19 -13.48 -3.89
N SER A 197 -0.88 -13.67 -5.02
CA SER A 197 -0.50 -14.59 -6.10
C SER A 197 0.50 -13.92 -7.05
N LEU A 198 1.67 -13.55 -6.51
CA LEU A 198 2.65 -12.73 -7.22
C LEU A 198 3.21 -13.42 -8.47
N GLN A 199 3.37 -14.75 -8.42
CA GLN A 199 3.88 -15.54 -9.55
C GLN A 199 2.90 -15.50 -10.73
N GLU A 200 1.62 -15.68 -10.45
CA GLU A 200 0.53 -15.63 -11.42
C GLU A 200 0.40 -14.23 -12.04
N SER A 201 0.54 -13.18 -11.23
CA SER A 201 0.60 -11.78 -11.69
C SER A 201 1.70 -11.58 -12.74
N VAL A 202 2.90 -12.08 -12.47
CA VAL A 202 4.04 -12.00 -13.39
C VAL A 202 3.81 -12.82 -14.67
N LEU A 203 3.25 -14.03 -14.55
CA LEU A 203 2.95 -14.89 -15.69
C LEU A 203 1.90 -14.23 -16.60
N ALA A 204 0.85 -13.66 -16.02
CA ALA A 204 -0.16 -12.91 -16.76
C ALA A 204 0.46 -11.71 -17.50
N PHE A 205 1.35 -10.94 -16.85
CA PHE A 205 2.07 -9.86 -17.53
C PHE A 205 2.94 -10.37 -18.69
N ARG A 206 3.63 -11.50 -18.51
CA ARG A 206 4.43 -12.12 -19.56
C ARG A 206 3.58 -12.51 -20.77
N ASP A 207 2.37 -13.02 -20.54
CA ASP A 207 1.46 -13.41 -21.60
C ASP A 207 0.85 -12.19 -22.32
N MET A 208 0.50 -11.12 -21.59
CA MET A 208 0.17 -9.81 -22.19
C MET A 208 1.32 -9.28 -23.06
N ARG A 209 2.57 -9.45 -22.63
CA ARG A 209 3.76 -9.03 -23.40
C ARG A 209 3.91 -9.81 -24.70
N ARG A 210 3.62 -11.11 -24.71
CA ARG A 210 3.66 -11.94 -25.94
C ARG A 210 2.66 -11.49 -26.99
N LEU A 211 1.59 -10.82 -26.57
CA LEU A 211 0.58 -10.23 -27.44
C LEU A 211 0.93 -8.79 -27.89
N GLY A 212 2.12 -8.29 -27.56
CA GLY A 212 2.65 -7.01 -28.06
C GLY A 212 2.46 -5.81 -27.14
N LEU A 213 2.11 -6.01 -25.86
CA LEU A 213 1.90 -4.92 -24.87
C LEU A 213 0.87 -3.87 -25.34
N VAL A 214 -0.10 -4.27 -26.16
CA VAL A 214 -1.07 -3.33 -26.74
C VAL A 214 -1.90 -2.69 -25.62
N GLY A 215 -1.79 -1.36 -25.49
CA GLY A 215 -2.51 -0.57 -24.49
C GLY A 215 -1.95 -0.63 -23.07
N ALA A 216 -0.74 -1.15 -22.87
CA ALA A 216 -0.07 -1.06 -21.57
C ALA A 216 0.08 0.40 -21.12
N ASP A 217 -0.28 0.66 -19.86
CA ASP A 217 -0.20 1.97 -19.24
C ASP A 217 0.79 1.99 -18.07
N GLN A 218 0.86 3.12 -17.37
CA GLN A 218 1.69 3.28 -16.18
C GLN A 218 1.38 2.23 -15.09
N HIS A 219 0.09 1.92 -14.92
CA HIS A 219 -0.41 1.10 -13.81
C HIS A 219 -0.02 -0.37 -13.96
N ILE A 220 -0.07 -0.91 -15.19
CA ILE A 220 0.33 -2.29 -15.43
C ILE A 220 1.81 -2.53 -15.13
N PHE A 221 2.68 -1.57 -15.49
CA PHE A 221 4.10 -1.67 -15.18
C PHE A 221 4.36 -1.59 -13.68
N CYS A 222 3.71 -0.67 -12.97
CA CYS A 222 3.84 -0.56 -11.51
C CYS A 222 3.42 -1.85 -10.80
N THR A 223 2.33 -2.47 -11.25
CA THR A 223 1.81 -3.72 -10.68
C THR A 223 2.76 -4.89 -10.94
N ALA A 224 3.26 -5.03 -12.17
CA ALA A 224 4.22 -6.07 -12.53
C ALA A 224 5.56 -5.91 -11.77
N LEU A 225 6.05 -4.68 -11.61
CA LEU A 225 7.25 -4.38 -10.83
C LEU A 225 7.06 -4.70 -9.35
N SER A 226 5.91 -4.36 -8.78
CA SER A 226 5.59 -4.67 -7.38
C SER A 226 5.55 -6.18 -7.15
N ALA A 227 4.95 -6.94 -8.07
CA ALA A 227 4.95 -8.39 -8.02
C ALA A 227 6.37 -8.98 -8.14
N SER A 228 7.18 -8.46 -9.07
CA SER A 228 8.59 -8.85 -9.24
C SER A 228 9.42 -8.57 -7.98
N GLY A 229 9.23 -7.40 -7.36
CA GLY A 229 9.92 -7.00 -6.14
C GLY A 229 9.51 -7.86 -4.94
N GLY A 230 8.23 -8.21 -4.82
CA GLY A 230 7.74 -9.14 -3.79
C GLY A 230 8.30 -10.56 -3.94
N LEU A 231 8.53 -11.02 -5.18
CA LEU A 231 9.22 -12.29 -5.47
C LEU A 231 10.74 -12.20 -5.32
N LYS A 232 11.30 -10.99 -5.17
CA LYS A 232 12.73 -10.69 -5.21
C LYS A 232 13.41 -11.20 -6.51
N ASP A 233 12.67 -11.24 -7.61
CA ASP A 233 13.20 -11.66 -8.91
C ASP A 233 13.82 -10.46 -9.64
N GLY A 234 15.12 -10.24 -9.41
CA GLY A 234 15.86 -9.15 -10.04
C GLY A 234 16.03 -9.31 -11.56
N TRP A 235 16.01 -10.54 -12.10
CA TRP A 235 16.13 -10.75 -13.55
C TRP A 235 14.87 -10.29 -14.26
N LEU A 236 13.71 -10.68 -13.74
CA LEU A 236 12.42 -10.21 -14.23
C LEU A 236 12.32 -8.70 -14.10
N GLY A 237 12.73 -8.15 -12.96
CA GLY A 237 12.77 -6.71 -12.72
C GLY A 237 13.54 -5.93 -13.79
N ARG A 238 14.74 -6.41 -14.15
CA ARG A 238 15.54 -5.84 -15.26
C ARG A 238 14.84 -5.98 -16.60
N SER A 239 14.20 -7.11 -16.87
CA SER A 239 13.41 -7.33 -18.10
C SER A 239 12.24 -6.34 -18.20
N LEU A 240 11.53 -6.10 -17.09
CA LEU A 240 10.44 -5.12 -16.99
C LEU A 240 10.95 -3.70 -17.19
N HIS A 241 12.09 -3.34 -16.60
CA HIS A 241 12.71 -2.03 -16.80
C HIS A 241 13.03 -1.77 -18.28
N CYS A 242 13.56 -2.75 -19.02
CA CYS A 242 13.75 -2.63 -20.47
C CYS A 242 12.43 -2.44 -21.22
N CYS A 243 11.35 -3.10 -20.80
CA CYS A 243 10.02 -2.91 -21.40
C CYS A 243 9.48 -1.50 -21.16
N ILE A 244 9.67 -0.95 -19.96
CA ILE A 244 9.25 0.41 -19.58
C ILE A 244 9.94 1.46 -20.45
N ILE A 245 11.26 1.35 -20.63
CA ILE A 245 12.04 2.26 -21.49
C ILE A 245 11.55 2.17 -22.95
N LYS A 246 11.31 0.95 -23.46
CA LYS A 246 10.81 0.77 -24.83
C LYS A 246 9.39 1.31 -25.02
N ALA A 247 8.60 1.33 -23.96
CA ALA A 247 7.24 1.84 -23.98
C ALA A 247 7.15 3.35 -23.69
N GLY A 248 8.25 4.02 -23.33
CA GLY A 248 8.30 5.47 -23.10
C GLY A 248 7.77 5.91 -21.73
N PHE A 249 7.77 5.02 -20.73
CA PHE A 249 7.26 5.30 -19.37
C PHE A 249 8.38 5.52 -18.34
N GLU A 250 9.64 5.67 -18.77
CA GLU A 250 10.80 5.78 -17.89
C GLU A 250 10.87 7.08 -17.07
N LEU A 251 10.27 8.16 -17.58
CA LEU A 251 10.23 9.46 -16.89
C LEU A 251 9.01 9.61 -15.97
N GLU A 252 8.08 8.66 -16.01
CA GLU A 252 6.87 8.70 -15.21
C GLU A 252 7.18 8.41 -13.73
N THR A 253 6.85 9.36 -12.86
CA THR A 253 7.26 9.33 -11.44
C THR A 253 6.77 8.07 -10.70
N VAL A 254 5.53 7.62 -10.96
CA VAL A 254 4.98 6.43 -10.29
C VAL A 254 5.71 5.15 -10.74
N VAL A 255 6.06 5.04 -12.03
CA VAL A 255 6.81 3.88 -12.56
C VAL A 255 8.22 3.86 -12.01
N ARG A 256 8.86 5.02 -11.95
CA ARG A 256 10.19 5.15 -11.38
C ARG A 256 10.22 4.74 -9.90
N ASN A 257 9.27 5.21 -9.10
CA ASN A 257 9.16 4.80 -7.70
C ASN A 257 8.96 3.29 -7.57
N ALA A 258 8.14 2.69 -8.44
CA ALA A 258 7.97 1.23 -8.49
C ALA A 258 9.26 0.49 -8.92
N LEU A 259 10.04 1.04 -9.85
CA LEU A 259 11.35 0.49 -10.25
C LEU A 259 12.33 0.52 -9.09
N LEU A 260 12.36 1.62 -8.33
CA LEU A 260 13.23 1.77 -7.17
C LEU A 260 12.89 0.76 -6.08
N ASP A 261 11.61 0.65 -5.72
CA ASP A 261 11.14 -0.34 -4.74
C ASP A 261 11.47 -1.77 -5.19
N MET A 262 11.24 -2.09 -6.46
CA MET A 262 11.56 -3.41 -7.03
C MET A 262 13.07 -3.71 -6.95
N TYR A 263 13.93 -2.77 -7.39
CA TYR A 263 15.38 -2.98 -7.37
C TYR A 263 15.93 -3.06 -5.95
N ALA A 264 15.42 -2.23 -5.04
CA ALA A 264 15.78 -2.28 -3.62
C ALA A 264 15.43 -3.65 -3.00
N LYS A 265 14.20 -4.14 -3.21
CA LYS A 265 13.76 -5.46 -2.72
C LYS A 265 14.52 -6.63 -3.34
N SER A 266 14.97 -6.48 -4.57
CA SER A 266 15.76 -7.49 -5.30
C SER A 266 17.26 -7.42 -4.98
N GLY A 267 17.70 -6.45 -4.18
CA GLY A 267 19.10 -6.25 -3.78
C GLY A 267 19.99 -5.57 -4.82
N ASP A 268 19.43 -5.09 -5.93
CA ASP A 268 20.18 -4.47 -7.04
C ASP A 268 20.24 -2.95 -6.88
N LEU A 269 20.97 -2.51 -5.86
CA LEU A 269 21.05 -1.10 -5.46
C LEU A 269 21.80 -0.22 -6.48
N GLU A 270 22.65 -0.82 -7.32
CA GLU A 270 23.32 -0.09 -8.39
C GLU A 270 22.30 0.42 -9.42
N ASN A 271 21.41 -0.45 -9.89
CA ASN A 271 20.35 -0.04 -10.80
C ASN A 271 19.32 0.86 -10.11
N ALA A 272 19.02 0.62 -8.83
CA ALA A 272 18.18 1.53 -8.05
C ALA A 272 18.76 2.96 -8.01
N SER A 273 20.06 3.11 -7.69
CA SER A 273 20.74 4.41 -7.67
C SER A 273 20.70 5.11 -9.03
N ARG A 274 20.90 4.35 -10.13
CA ARG A 274 20.83 4.90 -11.49
C ARG A 274 19.43 5.42 -11.83
N VAL A 275 18.39 4.66 -11.49
CA VAL A 275 16.99 5.05 -11.72
C VAL A 275 16.65 6.33 -10.93
N ALA A 276 17.14 6.47 -9.69
CA ALA A 276 16.90 7.69 -8.90
C ALA A 276 17.62 8.92 -9.48
N LYS A 277 18.83 8.76 -10.03
CA LYS A 277 19.63 9.86 -10.59
C LYS A 277 19.11 10.40 -11.93
N ILE A 278 18.33 9.62 -12.66
CA ILE A 278 17.76 10.01 -13.96
C ILE A 278 16.58 10.99 -13.80
N ASP A 279 16.12 11.25 -12.58
CA ASP A 279 14.95 12.08 -12.29
C ASP A 279 15.05 13.53 -12.84
N PRO A 280 14.23 13.91 -13.85
CA PRO A 280 14.19 15.29 -14.34
C PRO A 280 13.65 16.29 -13.31
N GLY A 281 12.92 15.82 -12.30
CA GLY A 281 12.30 16.63 -11.24
C GLY A 281 13.11 16.73 -9.95
N GLY A 282 14.30 16.12 -9.87
CA GLY A 282 15.09 16.02 -8.64
C GLY A 282 14.54 14.99 -7.66
N TRP A 283 15.23 14.73 -6.55
CA TRP A 283 14.84 13.67 -5.61
C TRP A 283 13.43 13.89 -5.06
N ASN A 284 12.72 12.80 -4.77
CA ASN A 284 11.47 12.84 -4.02
C ASN A 284 11.60 12.00 -2.75
N VAL A 285 10.78 12.29 -1.73
CA VAL A 285 10.90 11.65 -0.41
C VAL A 285 10.77 10.12 -0.51
N VAL A 286 9.89 9.64 -1.39
CA VAL A 286 9.62 8.20 -1.58
C VAL A 286 10.83 7.51 -2.19
N SER A 287 11.40 8.06 -3.28
CA SER A 287 12.56 7.50 -3.97
C SER A 287 13.79 7.43 -3.06
N GLY A 288 14.04 8.49 -2.29
CA GLY A 288 15.13 8.48 -1.32
C GLY A 288 14.90 7.57 -0.13
N THR A 289 13.67 7.48 0.39
CA THR A 289 13.33 6.54 1.48
C THR A 289 13.52 5.09 1.05
N SER A 290 13.04 4.70 -0.14
CA SER A 290 13.21 3.33 -0.66
C SER A 290 14.67 2.96 -0.87
N LEU A 291 15.52 3.91 -1.31
CA LEU A 291 16.96 3.68 -1.44
C LEU A 291 17.65 3.55 -0.09
N ILE A 292 17.33 4.44 0.88
CA ILE A 292 17.85 4.37 2.25
C ILE A 292 17.51 3.02 2.87
N ASP A 293 16.25 2.61 2.79
CA ASP A 293 15.80 1.32 3.33
C ASP A 293 16.50 0.14 2.66
N GLY A 294 16.61 0.17 1.32
CA GLY A 294 17.33 -0.83 0.55
C GLY A 294 18.82 -0.93 0.91
N TYR A 295 19.52 0.19 1.08
CA TYR A 295 20.92 0.21 1.52
C TYR A 295 21.07 -0.37 2.93
N ILE A 296 20.15 -0.05 3.84
CA ILE A 296 20.17 -0.53 5.22
C ILE A 296 19.92 -2.04 5.30
N GLU A 297 19.01 -2.59 4.47
CA GLU A 297 18.77 -4.06 4.42
C GLU A 297 19.98 -4.86 3.92
N ILE A 298 20.88 -4.25 3.14
CA ILE A 298 22.12 -4.88 2.63
C ILE A 298 23.35 -4.38 3.40
N ASP A 299 23.16 -3.77 4.56
CA ASP A 299 24.24 -3.32 5.47
C ASP A 299 25.20 -2.28 4.87
N ARG A 300 24.69 -1.45 3.96
CA ARG A 300 25.43 -0.36 3.28
C ARG A 300 25.06 0.99 3.88
N VAL A 301 25.34 1.16 5.17
CA VAL A 301 24.84 2.32 5.96
C VAL A 301 25.46 3.64 5.51
N GLU A 302 26.72 3.64 5.06
CA GLU A 302 27.37 4.84 4.52
C GLU A 302 26.60 5.39 3.31
N GLU A 303 26.25 4.54 2.34
CA GLU A 303 25.48 4.96 1.16
C GLU A 303 24.05 5.38 1.51
N ALA A 304 23.47 4.84 2.59
CA ALA A 304 22.19 5.31 3.14
C ALA A 304 22.30 6.73 3.70
N LEU A 305 23.37 7.04 4.46
CA LEU A 305 23.65 8.37 5.00
C LEU A 305 23.94 9.40 3.91
N GLU A 306 24.71 9.02 2.87
CA GLU A 306 24.94 9.85 1.70
C GLU A 306 23.63 10.18 0.99
N THR A 307 22.77 9.17 0.78
CA THR A 307 21.45 9.32 0.15
C THR A 307 20.55 10.26 0.95
N TYR A 308 20.55 10.13 2.28
CA TYR A 308 19.81 11.02 3.18
C TYR A 308 20.31 12.46 3.14
N THR A 309 21.63 12.65 3.07
CA THR A 309 22.25 13.98 2.97
C THR A 309 21.89 14.66 1.65
N GLU A 310 21.90 13.89 0.56
CA GLU A 310 21.50 14.40 -0.76
C GLU A 310 20.02 14.80 -0.82
N LEU A 311 19.12 14.01 -0.22
CA LEU A 311 17.70 14.37 -0.06
C LEU A 311 17.53 15.75 0.60
N ARG A 312 18.22 15.98 1.72
CA ARG A 312 18.18 17.27 2.42
C ARG A 312 18.81 18.39 1.61
N ARG A 313 19.90 18.13 0.89
CA ARG A 313 20.58 19.12 0.04
C ARG A 313 19.66 19.65 -1.06
N GLN A 314 18.76 18.81 -1.58
CA GLN A 314 17.77 19.21 -2.59
C GLN A 314 16.50 19.86 -2.00
N GLY A 315 16.45 20.09 -0.69
CA GLY A 315 15.30 20.72 -0.02
C GLY A 315 14.09 19.79 0.12
N VAL A 316 14.31 18.47 0.03
CA VAL A 316 13.26 17.46 0.18
C VAL A 316 13.18 17.05 1.64
N GLU A 317 12.06 17.34 2.30
CA GLU A 317 11.86 17.03 3.72
C GLU A 317 11.66 15.53 3.96
N PRO A 318 12.55 14.85 4.72
CA PRO A 318 12.37 13.44 5.07
C PRO A 318 11.10 13.21 5.88
N ASN A 319 10.46 12.04 5.71
CA ASN A 319 9.25 11.67 6.44
C ASN A 319 9.53 10.67 7.57
N GLU A 320 8.49 10.30 8.32
CA GLU A 320 8.58 9.33 9.42
C GLU A 320 9.20 8.00 9.01
N PHE A 321 8.93 7.53 7.78
CA PHE A 321 9.49 6.29 7.24
C PHE A 321 10.99 6.43 6.98
N THR A 322 11.43 7.57 6.42
CA THR A 322 12.86 7.86 6.24
C THR A 322 13.60 7.81 7.58
N PHE A 323 13.06 8.47 8.61
CA PHE A 323 13.68 8.44 9.94
C PHE A 323 13.67 7.05 10.56
N SER A 324 12.59 6.28 10.40
CA SER A 324 12.51 4.90 10.88
C SER A 324 13.58 4.02 10.24
N SER A 325 13.75 4.08 8.92
CA SER A 325 14.82 3.35 8.21
C SER A 325 16.19 3.81 8.71
N MET A 326 16.45 5.12 8.81
CA MET A 326 17.73 5.63 9.34
C MET A 326 18.02 5.17 10.77
N ILE A 327 17.03 5.12 11.66
CA ILE A 327 17.20 4.60 13.03
C ILE A 327 17.56 3.11 13.00
N LYS A 328 16.92 2.33 12.11
CA LYS A 328 17.28 0.92 11.89
C LYS A 328 18.73 0.80 11.42
N GLY A 329 19.16 1.62 10.47
CA GLY A 329 20.54 1.66 9.97
C GLY A 329 21.54 2.07 11.06
N CYS A 330 21.26 3.11 11.84
CA CYS A 330 22.12 3.52 12.95
C CYS A 330 22.17 2.47 14.06
N ALA A 331 21.08 1.74 14.32
CA ALA A 331 21.12 0.60 15.22
C ALA A 331 22.03 -0.50 14.66
N MET A 332 21.93 -0.84 13.37
CA MET A 332 22.79 -1.82 12.71
C MET A 332 24.27 -1.38 12.69
N GLN A 333 24.55 -0.12 12.38
CA GLN A 333 25.89 0.46 12.41
C GLN A 333 26.46 0.52 13.84
N ALA A 334 25.69 0.95 14.84
CA ALA A 334 26.12 0.92 16.25
C ALA A 334 26.29 -0.51 16.80
N LEU A 335 25.76 -1.52 16.12
CA LEU A 335 25.99 -2.94 16.40
C LEU A 335 27.25 -3.49 15.71
N LEU A 336 27.74 -2.83 14.64
CA LEU A 336 28.92 -3.22 13.86
C LEU A 336 30.16 -2.40 14.22
N GLU A 337 30.01 -1.09 14.35
CA GLU A 337 30.96 -0.17 14.94
C GLU A 337 30.85 -0.30 16.46
N GLN A 338 31.75 -1.11 17.03
CA GLN A 338 32.02 -1.22 18.45
C GLN A 338 32.63 0.08 19.03
N ASP A 339 32.13 1.26 18.65
CA ASP A 339 32.65 2.57 19.05
C ASP A 339 32.11 2.99 20.44
N TRP A 340 32.30 2.11 21.41
CA TRP A 340 32.31 2.49 22.82
C TRP A 340 33.77 2.54 23.29
N SER A 341 34.31 3.74 23.51
CA SER A 341 35.66 3.91 24.03
C SER A 341 35.71 3.66 25.55
N HIS A 342 36.13 2.46 25.94
CA HIS A 342 36.45 2.13 27.33
C HIS A 342 37.90 1.69 27.45
N PRO A 343 38.67 2.18 28.44
CA PRO A 343 40.07 1.77 28.63
C PRO A 343 40.29 0.26 28.80
N GLN A 344 39.24 -0.47 29.20
CA GLN A 344 39.25 -1.92 29.39
C GLN A 344 38.37 -2.69 28.40
N GLN A 345 38.02 -2.11 27.25
CA GLN A 345 37.09 -2.70 26.27
C GLN A 345 37.47 -4.13 25.85
N GLU A 346 38.74 -4.36 25.51
CA GLU A 346 39.25 -5.67 25.09
C GLU A 346 39.07 -6.73 26.20
N GLN A 347 39.30 -6.36 27.45
CA GLN A 347 39.17 -7.25 28.61
C GLN A 347 37.70 -7.60 28.88
N ILE A 348 36.80 -6.63 28.71
CA ILE A 348 35.36 -6.83 28.86
C ILE A 348 34.84 -7.79 27.79
N TYR A 349 35.26 -7.62 26.53
CA TYR A 349 34.85 -8.51 25.44
C TYR A 349 35.37 -9.92 25.61
N LYS A 350 36.63 -10.09 26.00
CA LYS A 350 37.18 -11.41 26.33
C LYS A 350 36.40 -12.10 27.46
N LYS A 351 35.99 -11.34 28.49
CA LYS A 351 35.18 -11.89 29.58
C LYS A 351 33.77 -12.25 29.14
N LEU A 352 33.16 -11.50 28.21
CA LEU A 352 31.86 -11.84 27.63
C LEU A 352 31.89 -13.12 26.79
N GLU A 353 32.97 -13.35 26.06
CA GLU A 353 33.18 -14.60 25.31
C GLU A 353 33.29 -15.79 26.27
N GLU A 354 34.16 -15.68 27.27
CA GLU A 354 34.32 -16.71 28.31
C GLU A 354 32.99 -17.03 29.01
N LEU A 355 32.24 -16.00 29.42
CA LEU A 355 30.93 -16.17 30.05
C LEU A 355 29.93 -16.84 29.11
N SER A 356 29.93 -16.47 27.83
CA SER A 356 29.03 -17.02 26.83
C SER A 356 29.25 -18.51 26.61
N GLU A 357 30.49 -18.98 26.64
CA GLU A 357 30.82 -20.41 26.53
C GLU A 357 30.38 -21.15 27.80
N ARG A 358 30.73 -20.62 28.98
CA ARG A 358 30.41 -21.25 30.28
C ARG A 358 28.92 -21.38 30.54
N ILE A 359 28.10 -20.40 30.15
CA ILE A 359 26.65 -20.52 30.32
C ILE A 359 26.02 -21.48 29.30
N LYS A 360 26.61 -21.66 28.12
CA LYS A 360 26.15 -22.65 27.13
C LYS A 360 26.36 -24.07 27.63
N GLU A 361 27.49 -24.35 28.29
CA GLU A 361 27.74 -25.64 28.94
C GLU A 361 26.70 -25.96 30.03
N GLU A 362 26.16 -24.94 30.69
CA GLU A 362 25.07 -25.07 31.67
C GLU A 362 23.66 -25.09 31.05
N GLY A 363 23.55 -25.10 29.71
CA GLY A 363 22.28 -25.23 28.98
C GLY A 363 21.63 -23.91 28.57
N TYR A 364 22.37 -22.80 28.49
CA TYR A 364 21.87 -21.55 27.91
C TYR A 364 21.54 -21.72 26.42
N VAL A 365 20.31 -21.36 26.04
CA VAL A 365 19.86 -21.28 24.65
C VAL A 365 19.51 -19.81 24.35
N PRO A 366 20.17 -19.15 23.37
CA PRO A 366 19.83 -17.80 22.97
C PRO A 366 18.41 -17.70 22.39
N ASP A 367 17.66 -16.70 22.83
CA ASP A 367 16.31 -16.43 22.31
C ASP A 367 16.38 -15.57 21.04
N THR A 368 16.62 -16.22 19.89
CA THR A 368 16.73 -15.56 18.58
C THR A 368 15.38 -15.23 17.93
N ILE A 369 14.27 -15.75 18.48
CA ILE A 369 12.91 -15.62 17.93
C ILE A 369 12.29 -14.27 18.30
N SER A 370 12.64 -13.70 19.46
CA SER A 370 12.09 -12.43 19.95
C SER A 370 12.82 -11.18 19.43
N SER A 371 13.88 -11.33 18.63
CA SER A 371 14.61 -10.20 18.04
C SER A 371 13.86 -9.64 16.82
N PRO A 372 13.51 -8.33 16.78
CA PRO A 372 12.78 -7.71 15.67
C PRO A 372 13.63 -7.52 14.40
N VAL A 373 14.91 -7.90 14.43
CA VAL A 373 15.86 -7.69 13.32
C VAL A 373 15.93 -8.93 12.43
N ASN A 374 15.74 -8.77 11.13
CA ASN A 374 15.73 -9.86 10.15
C ASN A 374 17.16 -10.26 9.73
N LEU A 375 17.92 -10.83 10.69
CA LEU A 375 19.29 -11.32 10.50
C LEU A 375 19.36 -12.85 10.60
N GLU A 376 20.45 -13.44 10.09
CA GLU A 376 20.79 -14.84 10.32
C GLU A 376 20.93 -15.15 11.83
N ASP A 377 20.55 -16.34 12.27
CA ASP A 377 20.50 -16.71 13.69
C ASP A 377 21.85 -16.55 14.41
N ILE A 378 22.96 -16.75 13.68
CA ILE A 378 24.33 -16.56 14.18
C ILE A 378 24.60 -15.08 14.49
N ALA A 379 24.10 -14.17 13.66
CA ALA A 379 24.22 -12.74 13.90
C ALA A 379 23.33 -12.31 15.08
N LYS A 380 22.11 -12.83 15.18
CA LYS A 380 21.21 -12.56 16.32
C LYS A 380 21.79 -13.00 17.65
N GLU A 381 22.42 -14.17 17.70
CA GLU A 381 23.10 -14.65 18.91
C GLU A 381 24.24 -13.71 19.33
N ARG A 382 25.02 -13.20 18.37
CA ARG A 382 26.06 -12.21 18.65
C ARG A 382 25.47 -10.93 19.25
N LEU A 383 24.33 -10.45 18.75
CA LEU A 383 23.65 -9.26 19.28
C LEU A 383 23.28 -9.39 20.75
N LEU A 384 22.70 -10.53 21.13
CA LEU A 384 22.28 -10.82 22.51
C LEU A 384 23.46 -10.79 23.50
N ARG A 385 24.68 -11.11 23.03
CA ARG A 385 25.91 -11.10 23.85
C ARG A 385 26.30 -9.70 24.30
N TYR A 386 26.08 -8.69 23.47
CA TYR A 386 26.55 -7.32 23.69
C TYR A 386 25.49 -6.38 24.26
N HIS A 387 24.39 -6.93 24.80
CA HIS A 387 23.44 -6.12 25.54
C HIS A 387 24.10 -5.44 26.75
N SER A 388 23.67 -4.20 27.03
CA SER A 388 24.29 -3.33 28.04
C SER A 388 24.35 -3.96 29.44
N GLU A 389 23.38 -4.80 29.81
CA GLU A 389 23.38 -5.53 31.08
C GLU A 389 24.53 -6.54 31.17
N ARG A 390 24.80 -7.26 30.08
CA ARG A 390 25.90 -8.25 30.05
C ARG A 390 27.24 -7.56 30.09
N ILE A 391 27.41 -6.46 29.35
CA ILE A 391 28.62 -5.63 29.39
C ILE A 391 28.86 -5.11 30.81
N ALA A 392 27.83 -4.58 31.47
CA ALA A 392 27.94 -4.08 32.84
C ALA A 392 28.34 -5.17 33.84
N VAL A 393 27.78 -6.38 33.72
CA VAL A 393 28.14 -7.52 34.57
C VAL A 393 29.56 -8.02 34.29
N ALA A 394 29.95 -8.15 33.01
CA ALA A 394 31.30 -8.55 32.64
C ALA A 394 32.35 -7.57 33.16
N PHE A 395 32.10 -6.27 33.01
CA PHE A 395 32.96 -5.24 33.58
C PHE A 395 33.01 -5.31 35.11
N ALA A 396 31.88 -5.49 35.78
CA ALA A 396 31.84 -5.61 37.23
C ALA A 396 32.58 -6.85 37.75
N LEU A 397 32.55 -7.98 37.02
CA LEU A 397 33.31 -9.19 37.36
C LEU A 397 34.82 -8.97 37.25
N ILE A 398 35.28 -8.16 36.30
CA ILE A 398 36.69 -7.81 36.13
C ILE A 398 37.15 -6.82 37.21
N SER A 399 36.31 -5.83 37.51
CA SER A 399 36.72 -4.63 38.26
C SER A 399 36.34 -4.65 39.74
N MET A 400 35.48 -5.58 40.19
CA MET A 400 35.02 -5.64 41.58
C MET A 400 35.53 -6.88 42.33
N PRO A 401 35.84 -6.77 43.64
CA PRO A 401 36.25 -7.90 44.48
C PRO A 401 35.21 -9.03 44.54
N ALA A 402 35.67 -10.29 44.57
CA ALA A 402 34.86 -11.52 44.60
C ALA A 402 33.89 -11.69 45.81
N THR A 403 33.86 -10.73 46.74
CA THR A 403 32.95 -10.72 47.90
C THR A 403 31.75 -9.76 47.81
N LYS A 404 31.70 -8.81 46.86
CA LYS A 404 30.61 -7.80 46.77
C LYS A 404 29.55 -8.15 45.72
N PRO A 405 28.24 -7.99 45.96
CA PRO A 405 27.24 -8.20 44.91
C PRO A 405 27.41 -7.21 43.74
N ILE A 406 27.06 -7.64 42.52
CA ILE A 406 27.05 -6.79 41.33
C ILE A 406 25.69 -6.10 41.26
N ILE A 407 25.67 -4.78 41.08
CA ILE A 407 24.42 -4.01 40.97
C ILE A 407 24.38 -3.30 39.63
N VAL A 408 23.40 -3.63 38.79
CA VAL A 408 23.17 -3.00 37.48
C VAL A 408 21.87 -2.19 37.55
N LYS A 409 21.93 -0.92 37.15
CA LYS A 409 20.76 -0.04 37.07
C LYS A 409 20.42 0.23 35.61
N LYS A 410 19.23 -0.19 35.18
CA LYS A 410 18.72 -0.02 33.82
C LYS A 410 17.52 0.93 33.81
N ASN A 411 17.46 1.80 32.80
CA ASN A 411 16.34 2.72 32.59
C ASN A 411 15.18 2.09 31.78
N LEU A 412 15.43 0.92 31.19
CA LEU A 412 14.47 0.14 30.42
C LEU A 412 14.27 -1.22 31.09
N ARG A 413 13.19 -1.93 30.72
CA ARG A 413 12.95 -3.31 31.15
C ARG A 413 14.09 -4.22 30.65
N ILE A 414 14.54 -5.18 31.45
CA ILE A 414 15.50 -6.20 31.00
C ILE A 414 14.87 -7.05 29.88
N CYS A 415 15.63 -7.63 28.95
CA CYS A 415 15.05 -8.54 27.95
C CYS A 415 15.01 -9.99 28.46
N THR A 416 14.13 -10.82 27.89
CA THR A 416 13.94 -12.24 28.24
C THR A 416 15.27 -12.99 28.22
N ASP A 417 16.05 -12.76 27.17
CA ASP A 417 17.34 -13.37 26.96
C ASP A 417 18.39 -12.96 28.02
N CYS A 418 18.56 -11.67 28.28
CA CYS A 418 19.49 -11.19 29.32
C CYS A 418 19.10 -11.72 30.70
N HIS A 419 17.80 -11.79 31.00
CA HIS A 419 17.34 -12.34 32.26
C HIS A 419 17.74 -13.81 32.42
N SER A 420 17.53 -14.63 31.38
CA SER A 420 17.94 -16.04 31.37
C SER A 420 19.46 -16.21 31.47
N ALA A 421 20.23 -15.39 30.75
CA ALA A 421 21.68 -15.44 30.83
C ALA A 421 22.23 -14.99 32.19
N LEU A 422 21.73 -13.90 32.77
CA LEU A 422 22.19 -13.42 34.08
C LEU A 422 21.90 -14.42 35.21
N LYS A 423 20.80 -15.17 35.10
CA LYS A 423 20.51 -16.30 35.97
C LYS A 423 21.66 -17.31 35.92
N LEU A 424 22.05 -17.77 34.74
CA LEU A 424 23.15 -18.73 34.58
C LEU A 424 24.50 -18.14 34.95
N ILE A 425 24.78 -16.87 34.63
CA ILE A 425 25.99 -16.15 35.04
C ILE A 425 26.13 -16.14 36.57
N SER A 426 25.04 -15.87 37.31
CA SER A 426 25.06 -15.92 38.79
C SER A 426 25.43 -17.30 39.35
N LYS A 427 25.11 -18.37 38.60
CA LYS A 427 25.44 -19.75 38.95
C LYS A 427 26.91 -20.05 38.64
N VAL A 428 27.36 -19.81 37.41
CA VAL A 428 28.73 -20.16 36.98
C VAL A 428 29.80 -19.34 37.69
N GLU A 429 29.54 -18.06 37.96
CA GLU A 429 30.47 -17.19 38.69
C GLU A 429 30.28 -17.23 40.20
N SER A 430 29.31 -18.00 40.71
CA SER A 430 28.96 -18.05 42.13
C SER A 430 28.81 -16.65 42.75
N ARG A 431 28.11 -15.78 42.03
CA ARG A 431 28.09 -14.34 42.27
C ARG A 431 26.67 -13.80 42.27
N ASP A 432 26.33 -13.04 43.32
CA ASP A 432 25.03 -12.38 43.42
C ASP A 432 24.97 -11.17 42.48
N ILE A 433 23.95 -11.13 41.62
CA ILE A 433 23.72 -10.04 40.66
C ILE A 433 22.34 -9.45 40.93
N ILE A 434 22.27 -8.13 41.12
CA ILE A 434 21.05 -7.39 41.36
C ILE A 434 20.84 -6.45 40.18
N VAL A 435 19.76 -6.64 39.43
CA VAL A 435 19.38 -5.75 38.33
C VAL A 435 18.13 -4.99 38.74
N ARG A 436 18.24 -3.66 38.80
CA ARG A 436 17.09 -2.77 38.90
C ARG A 436 16.71 -2.34 37.49
N ASP A 437 15.53 -2.73 37.03
CA ASP A 437 14.95 -2.17 35.81
C ASP A 437 13.88 -1.10 36.13
N ASN A 438 13.16 -0.62 35.11
CA ASN A 438 12.12 0.39 35.29
C ASN A 438 10.82 -0.14 35.93
N SER A 439 10.71 -1.46 36.11
CA SER A 439 9.52 -2.15 36.62
C SER A 439 9.71 -2.71 38.03
N ARG A 440 10.89 -3.28 38.34
CA ARG A 440 11.20 -3.92 39.64
C ARG A 440 12.70 -4.25 39.81
N PHE A 441 12.99 -4.94 40.90
CA PHE A 441 14.31 -5.51 41.19
C PHE A 441 14.33 -7.01 40.89
N HIS A 442 15.37 -7.44 40.20
CA HIS A 442 15.68 -8.84 39.92
C HIS A 442 16.94 -9.22 40.69
N HIS A 443 16.83 -10.16 41.62
CA HIS A 443 17.95 -10.68 42.38
C HIS A 443 18.30 -12.07 41.84
N PHE A 444 19.42 -12.16 41.14
CA PHE A 444 19.95 -13.40 40.58
C PHE A 444 20.95 -14.02 41.55
N VAL A 445 20.60 -15.20 42.08
CA VAL A 445 21.40 -15.94 43.06
C VAL A 445 21.39 -17.42 42.69
N ARG A 446 22.58 -17.99 42.43
CA ARG A 446 22.79 -19.42 42.15
C ARG A 446 21.83 -19.99 41.09
N GLY A 447 21.65 -19.28 39.98
CA GLY A 447 20.79 -19.80 38.91
C GLY A 447 19.30 -19.59 39.13
N ARG A 448 18.89 -18.72 40.05
CA ARG A 448 17.48 -18.35 40.25
C ARG A 448 17.32 -16.85 40.33
N CYS A 449 16.19 -16.33 39.84
CA CYS A 449 15.81 -14.93 40.01
C CYS A 449 14.69 -14.82 41.04
N SER A 450 14.69 -13.75 41.85
CA SER A 450 13.63 -13.43 42.82
C SER A 450 12.22 -13.33 42.22
N CYS A 451 12.11 -13.20 40.91
CA CYS A 451 10.82 -13.10 40.24
C CYS A 451 10.16 -14.42 39.84
N GLY A 452 10.85 -15.55 40.00
CA GLY A 452 10.30 -16.86 39.60
C GLY A 452 9.94 -16.98 38.11
N ASP A 453 10.58 -16.19 37.24
CA ASP A 453 10.34 -16.15 35.79
C ASP A 453 9.00 -15.57 35.33
N TYR A 454 8.21 -14.99 36.24
CA TYR A 454 6.99 -14.24 35.91
C TYR A 454 7.27 -12.74 35.97
N TRP A 455 7.44 -12.06 34.82
CA TRP A 455 7.54 -10.60 34.69
C TRP A 455 6.74 -10.05 33.53
#